data_AF-A0A538IHB1-F1
#
_entry.id   AF-A0A538IHB1-F1
#
_cell.length_a   1.000
_cell.length_b   1.000
_cell.length_c   1.000
_cell.angle_alpha   90.00
_cell.angle_beta   90.00
_cell.angle_gamma   90.00
#
_symmetry.space_group_name_H-M   'P 1'
#
loop_
_entity.id
_entity.type
_entity.pdbx_description
1 polymer ?
#
loop_
_entity_poly.entity_id
_entity_poly.type
_entity_poly.pdbx_seq_one_letter_code
_entity_poly.pdbx_strand_id
1 'polypeptide(L)'
;MRTSLMTTKGQGGLLAGACAGTAALLAVGRGAPALVFIALVLMTFAAYCALVWSLTRARVLPARTIAAAFLGLLILAVAVPPRGSKDLYSYVMYGRIVAQHDASPYTHVPADFPSDPALQRVQPVFRHTGSVYGPVFTSISAAGMGACG
;
A
#
# COMPACT_ATOMS: atom_id res chain seq x y z
N MET A 1 10.38 -41.84 11.22
CA MET A 1 9.55 -40.81 10.56
C MET A 1 10.50 -39.79 9.93
N ARG A 2 10.70 -39.81 8.61
CA ARG A 2 11.63 -38.90 7.92
C ARG A 2 11.07 -37.48 7.99
N THR A 3 11.67 -36.63 8.79
CA THR A 3 11.54 -35.18 8.69
C THR A 3 11.91 -34.79 7.26
N SER A 4 10.92 -34.33 6.49
CA SER A 4 11.12 -33.73 5.18
C SER A 4 12.25 -32.71 5.28
N LEU A 5 13.37 -32.98 4.61
CA LEU A 5 14.48 -32.05 4.49
C LEU A 5 13.94 -30.78 3.85
N MET A 6 13.74 -29.72 4.65
CA MET A 6 13.32 -28.43 4.12
C MET A 6 14.40 -27.92 3.18
N THR A 7 14.07 -27.83 1.90
CA THR A 7 15.00 -27.43 0.85
C THR A 7 14.85 -25.95 0.53
N THR A 8 15.94 -25.33 0.07
CA THR A 8 15.93 -23.95 -0.43
C THR A 8 14.91 -23.79 -1.57
N LYS A 9 14.71 -24.82 -2.41
CA LYS A 9 13.68 -24.83 -3.46
C LYS A 9 12.26 -24.75 -2.88
N GLY A 10 11.98 -25.52 -1.83
CA GLY A 10 10.66 -25.52 -1.17
C GLY A 10 10.32 -24.16 -0.53
N GLN A 11 11.26 -23.60 0.24
CA GLN A 11 11.07 -22.27 0.84
C GLN A 11 11.01 -21.16 -0.22
N GLY A 12 11.85 -21.25 -1.26
CA GLY A 12 11.83 -20.31 -2.38
C GLY A 12 10.49 -20.31 -3.12
N GLY A 13 9.89 -21.49 -3.33
CA GLY A 13 8.55 -21.62 -3.91
C GLY A 13 7.46 -20.98 -3.06
N LEU A 14 7.49 -21.17 -1.74
CA LEU A 14 6.54 -20.54 -0.82
C LEU A 14 6.69 -19.00 -0.80
N LEU A 15 7.91 -18.49 -0.80
CA LEU A 15 8.18 -17.05 -0.90
C LEU A 15 7.67 -16.48 -2.23
N ALA A 16 7.99 -17.13 -3.36
CA ALA A 16 7.52 -16.70 -4.67
C ALA A 16 5.99 -16.71 -4.76
N GLY A 17 5.34 -17.74 -4.21
CA GLY A 17 3.87 -17.86 -4.16
C GLY A 17 3.23 -16.75 -3.34
N ALA A 18 3.77 -16.45 -2.14
CA ALA A 18 3.29 -15.36 -1.31
C ALA A 18 3.46 -14.00 -2.01
N CYS A 19 4.63 -13.73 -2.60
CA CYS A 19 4.89 -12.49 -3.34
C CYS A 19 3.99 -12.34 -4.57
N ALA A 20 3.81 -13.39 -5.36
CA ALA A 20 2.93 -13.38 -6.52
C ALA A 20 1.47 -13.15 -6.13
N GLY A 21 1.01 -13.80 -5.06
CA GLY A 21 -0.33 -13.58 -4.50
C GLY A 21 -0.55 -12.15 -4.02
N THR A 22 0.41 -11.57 -3.28
CA THR A 22 0.36 -10.16 -2.86
C THR A 22 0.36 -9.21 -4.05
N ALA A 23 1.23 -9.45 -5.05
CA ALA A 23 1.26 -8.64 -6.27
C ALA A 23 -0.07 -8.70 -7.03
N ALA A 24 -0.68 -9.88 -7.13
CA ALA A 24 -1.99 -10.07 -7.74
C ALA A 24 -3.09 -9.31 -6.97
N LEU A 25 -3.09 -9.35 -5.63
CA LEU A 25 -4.03 -8.60 -4.80
C LEU A 25 -3.92 -7.09 -5.01
N LEU A 26 -2.69 -6.57 -5.12
CA LEU A 26 -2.44 -5.15 -5.45
C LEU A 26 -2.95 -4.81 -6.86
N ALA A 27 -2.73 -5.69 -7.83
CA ALA A 27 -3.14 -5.48 -9.22
C ALA A 27 -4.67 -5.54 -9.40
N VAL A 28 -5.34 -6.48 -8.77
CA VAL A 28 -6.79 -6.72 -8.90
C VAL A 28 -7.61 -5.63 -8.19
N GLY A 29 -7.17 -5.19 -7.01
CA GLY A 29 -7.92 -4.22 -6.20
C GLY A 29 -9.36 -4.67 -5.93
N ARG A 30 -10.32 -3.73 -5.91
CA ARG A 30 -11.76 -4.01 -5.74
C ARG A 30 -12.49 -4.46 -7.02
N GLY A 31 -11.78 -4.69 -8.12
CA GLY A 31 -12.39 -5.02 -9.41
C GLY A 31 -12.80 -6.48 -9.57
N ALA A 32 -12.28 -7.40 -8.76
CA ALA A 32 -12.63 -8.82 -8.84
C ALA A 32 -13.95 -9.14 -8.13
N PRO A 33 -14.65 -10.21 -8.58
CA PRO A 33 -15.74 -10.80 -7.81
C PRO A 33 -15.28 -11.11 -6.38
N ALA A 34 -16.14 -10.86 -5.39
CA ALA A 34 -15.80 -11.00 -3.97
C ALA A 34 -15.24 -12.40 -3.64
N LEU A 35 -15.81 -13.46 -4.20
CA LEU A 35 -15.34 -14.84 -4.01
C LEU A 35 -13.92 -15.05 -4.53
N VAL A 36 -13.59 -14.51 -5.70
CA VAL A 36 -12.24 -14.60 -6.29
C VAL A 36 -11.24 -13.85 -5.42
N PHE A 37 -11.62 -12.64 -4.96
CA PHE A 37 -10.78 -11.85 -4.06
C PHE A 37 -10.53 -12.60 -2.73
N ILE A 38 -11.58 -13.13 -2.11
CA ILE A 38 -11.48 -13.90 -0.86
C ILE A 38 -10.60 -15.14 -1.07
N ALA A 39 -10.83 -15.91 -2.13
CA ALA A 39 -10.01 -17.09 -2.43
C ALA A 39 -8.54 -16.72 -2.61
N LEU A 40 -8.24 -15.64 -3.35
CA LEU A 40 -6.88 -15.16 -3.55
C LEU A 40 -6.22 -14.71 -2.23
N VAL A 41 -6.96 -14.01 -1.37
CA VAL A 41 -6.49 -13.64 -0.02
C VAL A 41 -6.17 -14.89 0.80
N LEU A 42 -7.08 -15.87 0.85
CA LEU A 42 -6.89 -17.09 1.64
C LEU A 42 -5.71 -17.92 1.13
N MET A 43 -5.56 -18.08 -0.19
CA MET A 43 -4.43 -18.79 -0.80
C MET A 43 -3.10 -18.10 -0.51
N THR A 44 -3.06 -16.77 -0.65
CA THR A 44 -1.85 -15.97 -0.37
C THR A 44 -1.48 -16.05 1.11
N PHE A 45 -2.47 -15.94 2.00
CA PHE A 45 -2.28 -16.05 3.43
C PHE A 45 -1.80 -17.45 3.84
N ALA A 46 -2.37 -18.51 3.27
CA ALA A 46 -1.91 -19.88 3.51
C ALA A 46 -0.46 -20.08 3.05
N ALA A 47 -0.07 -19.56 1.89
CA ALA A 47 1.32 -19.60 1.41
C ALA A 47 2.28 -18.85 2.34
N TYR A 48 1.86 -17.68 2.84
CA TYR A 48 2.62 -16.91 3.83
C TYR A 48 2.77 -17.67 5.16
N CYS A 49 1.69 -18.23 5.70
CA CYS A 49 1.73 -19.04 6.92
C CYS A 49 2.64 -20.27 6.76
N ALA A 50 2.57 -20.96 5.62
CA ALA A 50 3.44 -22.08 5.31
C ALA A 50 4.92 -21.65 5.20
N LEU A 51 5.20 -20.48 4.61
CA LEU A 51 6.54 -19.91 4.57
C LEU A 51 7.07 -19.62 5.98
N VAL A 52 6.30 -18.89 6.79
CA VAL A 52 6.68 -18.54 8.17
C VAL A 52 6.90 -19.80 9.00
N TRP A 53 5.97 -20.75 8.94
CA TRP A 53 6.11 -22.05 9.61
C TRP A 53 7.35 -22.80 9.15
N SER A 54 7.69 -22.76 7.86
CA SER A 54 8.92 -23.38 7.37
C SER A 54 10.17 -22.70 7.93
N LEU A 55 10.17 -21.36 8.00
CA LEU A 55 11.28 -20.57 8.51
C LEU A 55 11.52 -20.79 10.02
N THR A 56 10.47 -21.09 10.81
CA THR A 56 10.63 -21.41 12.25
C THR A 56 11.22 -22.80 12.49
N ARG A 57 11.12 -23.71 11.51
CA ARG A 57 11.71 -25.06 11.60
C ARG A 57 13.16 -25.07 11.15
N ALA A 58 13.47 -24.41 10.04
CA ALA A 58 14.82 -24.25 9.54
C ALA A 58 14.88 -23.04 8.59
N ARG A 59 15.87 -22.17 8.72
CA ARG A 59 16.06 -21.06 7.78
C ARG A 59 17.12 -21.41 6.75
N VAL A 60 16.70 -21.95 5.61
CA VAL A 60 17.60 -22.30 4.49
C VAL A 60 17.61 -21.24 3.38
N LEU A 61 16.65 -20.31 3.39
CA LEU A 61 16.67 -19.13 2.52
C LEU A 61 17.67 -18.07 3.03
N PRO A 62 18.51 -17.50 2.15
CA PRO A 62 19.40 -16.43 2.53
C PRO A 62 18.62 -15.13 2.76
N ALA A 63 19.05 -14.35 3.75
CA ALA A 63 18.38 -13.10 4.14
C ALA A 63 18.19 -12.12 2.99
N ARG A 64 19.19 -12.03 2.09
CA ARG A 64 19.16 -11.17 0.89
C ARG A 64 17.96 -11.47 -0.02
N THR A 65 17.55 -12.73 -0.15
CA THR A 65 16.43 -13.12 -1.02
C THR A 65 15.11 -12.65 -0.42
N ILE A 66 14.94 -12.77 0.89
CA ILE A 66 13.77 -12.26 1.61
C ILE A 66 13.72 -10.73 1.52
N ALA A 67 14.86 -10.06 1.73
CA ALA A 67 14.96 -8.61 1.62
C ALA A 67 14.64 -8.12 0.20
N ALA A 68 15.15 -8.78 -0.83
CA ALA A 68 14.87 -8.45 -2.22
C ALA A 68 13.38 -8.64 -2.57
N ALA A 69 12.76 -9.73 -2.09
CA ALA A 69 11.34 -9.97 -2.27
C ALA A 69 10.47 -8.89 -1.59
N PHE A 70 10.82 -8.51 -0.36
CA PHE A 70 10.15 -7.44 0.37
C PHE A 70 10.31 -6.09 -0.32
N LEU A 71 11.53 -5.75 -0.74
CA LEU A 71 11.81 -4.52 -1.49
C LEU A 71 11.04 -4.47 -2.81
N GLY A 72 10.97 -5.58 -3.55
CA GLY A 72 10.17 -5.66 -4.77
C GLY A 72 8.68 -5.41 -4.53
N LEU A 73 8.12 -5.95 -3.46
CA LEU A 73 6.73 -5.68 -3.07
C LEU A 73 6.50 -4.22 -2.64
N LEU A 74 7.45 -3.61 -1.93
CA LEU A 74 7.37 -2.18 -1.58
C LEU A 74 7.40 -1.29 -2.82
N ILE A 75 8.32 -1.56 -3.75
CA ILE A 75 8.39 -0.83 -5.03
C ILE A 75 7.06 -0.97 -5.78
N LEU A 76 6.51 -2.18 -5.84
CA LEU A 76 5.22 -2.42 -6.48
C LEU A 76 4.08 -1.67 -5.79
N ALA A 77 4.05 -1.65 -4.47
CA ALA A 77 3.02 -0.96 -3.69
C ALA A 77 3.05 0.57 -3.89
N VAL A 78 4.23 1.15 -4.14
CA VAL A 78 4.39 2.57 -4.47
C VAL A 78 4.05 2.85 -5.94
N ALA A 79 4.42 1.95 -6.85
CA ALA A 79 4.19 2.12 -8.28
C ALA A 79 2.72 1.95 -8.69
N VAL A 80 1.95 1.13 -7.95
CA VAL A 80 0.53 0.90 -8.23
C VAL A 80 -0.31 1.94 -7.45
N PRO A 81 -1.14 2.76 -8.13
CA PRO A 81 -2.01 3.71 -7.45
C PRO A 81 -2.92 3.02 -6.42
N PRO A 82 -3.21 3.65 -5.27
CA PRO A 82 -4.05 3.03 -4.26
C PRO A 82 -5.46 2.80 -4.79
N ARG A 83 -5.86 1.52 -4.86
CA ARG A 83 -7.20 1.10 -5.29
C ARG A 83 -8.14 0.79 -4.12
N GLY A 84 -7.60 0.68 -2.90
CA GLY A 84 -8.34 0.31 -1.69
C GLY A 84 -8.87 1.51 -0.92
N SER A 85 -7.99 2.42 -0.48
CA SER A 85 -8.38 3.65 0.21
C SER A 85 -8.14 4.88 -0.67
N LYS A 86 -9.01 5.88 -0.54
CA LYS A 86 -8.86 7.20 -1.17
C LYS A 86 -8.21 8.23 -0.24
N ASP A 87 -7.80 7.83 0.96
CA ASP A 87 -7.21 8.75 1.95
C ASP A 87 -5.91 9.39 1.43
N LEU A 88 -5.15 8.68 0.59
CA LEU A 88 -3.96 9.25 -0.06
C LEU A 88 -4.29 10.55 -0.80
N TYR A 89 -5.43 10.61 -1.48
CA TYR A 89 -5.85 11.80 -2.22
C TYR A 89 -6.24 12.94 -1.28
N SER A 90 -6.74 12.64 -0.09
CA SER A 90 -6.95 13.66 0.95
C SER A 90 -5.61 14.22 1.43
N TYR A 91 -4.57 13.39 1.61
CA TYR A 91 -3.22 13.86 2.00
C TYR A 91 -2.60 14.74 0.93
N VAL A 92 -2.70 14.31 -0.33
CA VAL A 92 -2.29 15.11 -1.48
C VAL A 92 -3.00 16.45 -1.49
N MET A 93 -4.33 16.45 -1.31
CA MET A 93 -5.11 17.69 -1.32
C MET A 93 -4.73 18.61 -0.17
N TYR A 94 -4.64 18.13 1.08
CA TYR A 94 -4.23 18.96 2.22
C TYR A 94 -2.80 19.50 2.04
N GLY A 95 -1.89 18.69 1.48
CA GLY A 95 -0.55 19.14 1.12
C GLY A 95 -0.56 20.25 0.06
N ARG A 96 -1.41 20.14 -0.96
CA ARG A 96 -1.57 21.18 -2.01
C ARG A 96 -2.18 22.46 -1.46
N ILE A 97 -3.16 22.38 -0.56
CA ILE A 97 -3.73 23.55 0.13
C ILE A 97 -2.62 24.37 0.79
N VAL A 98 -1.66 23.72 1.44
CA VAL A 98 -0.50 24.40 2.03
C VAL A 98 0.50 24.86 0.98
N ALA A 99 0.93 23.97 0.08
CA ALA A 99 2.11 24.19 -0.76
C ALA A 99 1.83 25.01 -2.04
N GLN A 100 0.57 25.11 -2.46
CA GLN A 100 0.20 25.69 -3.76
C GLN A 100 -0.90 26.75 -3.66
N HIS A 101 -1.69 26.69 -2.59
CA HIS A 101 -2.74 27.68 -2.31
C HIS A 101 -2.41 28.56 -1.11
N ASP A 102 -1.23 28.37 -0.49
CA ASP A 102 -0.74 29.14 0.67
C ASP A 102 -1.77 29.27 1.80
N ALA A 103 -2.61 28.26 1.96
CA ALA A 103 -3.74 28.25 2.88
C ALA A 103 -3.57 27.17 3.96
N SER A 104 -4.24 27.39 5.10
CA SER A 104 -4.26 26.41 6.18
C SER A 104 -5.38 25.40 5.95
N PRO A 105 -5.09 24.09 5.80
CA PRO A 105 -6.09 23.05 5.57
C PRO A 105 -6.94 22.78 6.82
N TYR A 106 -6.62 23.42 7.95
CA TYR A 106 -7.44 23.38 9.17
C TYR A 106 -8.58 24.41 9.15
N THR A 107 -8.46 25.41 8.28
CA THR A 107 -9.42 26.52 8.14
C THR A 107 -10.11 26.52 6.78
N HIS A 108 -9.46 25.94 5.77
CA HIS A 108 -9.96 25.82 4.40
C HIS A 108 -10.12 24.35 4.04
N VAL A 109 -11.22 24.04 3.37
CA VAL A 109 -11.58 22.68 2.97
C VAL A 109 -11.21 22.44 1.50
N PRO A 110 -11.08 21.18 1.06
CA PRO A 110 -10.82 20.88 -0.36
C PRO A 110 -11.80 21.55 -1.34
N ALA A 111 -13.07 21.67 -0.97
CA ALA A 111 -14.11 22.28 -1.80
C ALA A 111 -13.91 23.78 -2.06
N ASP A 112 -13.08 24.47 -1.27
CA ASP A 112 -12.74 25.88 -1.50
C ASP A 112 -11.83 26.06 -2.73
N PHE A 113 -11.24 24.97 -3.24
CA PHE A 113 -10.32 24.96 -4.37
C PHE A 113 -10.86 24.11 -5.54
N PRO A 114 -11.98 24.50 -6.17
CA PRO A 114 -12.66 23.68 -7.20
C PRO A 114 -11.85 23.49 -8.48
N SER A 115 -10.89 24.39 -8.76
CA SER A 115 -9.98 24.30 -9.89
C SER A 115 -8.81 23.35 -9.67
N ASP A 116 -8.58 22.87 -8.44
CA ASP A 116 -7.47 21.97 -8.14
C ASP A 116 -7.75 20.54 -8.68
N PRO A 117 -6.86 19.96 -9.50
CA PRO A 117 -7.07 18.64 -10.09
C PRO A 117 -7.09 17.50 -9.06
N ALA A 118 -6.58 17.70 -7.84
CA ALA A 118 -6.63 16.71 -6.79
C ALA A 118 -8.04 16.56 -6.18
N LEU A 119 -8.86 17.62 -6.20
CA LEU A 119 -10.21 17.60 -5.61
C LEU A 119 -11.09 16.47 -6.16
N GLN A 120 -11.01 16.22 -7.47
CA GLN A 120 -11.80 15.16 -8.11
C GLN A 120 -11.45 13.76 -7.58
N ARG A 121 -10.23 13.56 -7.10
CA ARG A 121 -9.73 12.29 -6.57
C ARG A 121 -10.04 12.10 -5.08
N VAL A 122 -10.22 13.19 -4.34
CA VAL A 122 -10.69 13.17 -2.95
C VAL A 122 -12.07 12.52 -2.87
N GLN A 123 -12.23 11.62 -1.90
CA GLN A 123 -13.51 10.97 -1.67
C GLN A 123 -14.59 12.03 -1.35
N PRO A 124 -15.80 11.96 -1.92
CA PRO A 124 -16.81 13.01 -1.80
C PRO A 124 -17.08 13.46 -0.35
N VAL A 125 -17.11 12.51 0.58
CA VAL A 125 -17.35 12.76 2.01
C VAL A 125 -16.31 13.70 2.66
N PHE A 126 -15.08 13.70 2.17
CA PHE A 126 -13.98 14.50 2.73
C PHE A 126 -13.77 15.83 2.01
N ARG A 127 -14.54 16.15 0.96
CA ARG A 127 -14.35 17.40 0.21
C ARG A 127 -14.71 18.65 1.01
N HIS A 128 -15.60 18.52 1.98
CA HIS A 128 -16.02 19.59 2.87
C HIS A 128 -15.46 19.44 4.29
N THR A 129 -14.36 18.70 4.44
CA THR A 129 -13.72 18.45 5.72
C THR A 129 -12.31 19.01 5.70
N GLY A 130 -11.95 19.80 6.71
CA GLY A 130 -10.57 20.24 6.93
C GLY A 130 -9.68 19.07 7.33
N SER A 131 -8.37 19.30 7.37
CA SER A 131 -7.40 18.30 7.81
C SER A 131 -7.69 17.86 9.24
N VAL A 132 -7.94 16.56 9.41
CA VAL A 132 -8.04 15.88 10.72
C VAL A 132 -6.68 15.40 11.22
N TYR A 133 -5.61 15.65 10.45
CA TYR A 133 -4.27 15.15 10.74
C TYR A 133 -3.44 16.19 11.47
N GLY A 134 -2.51 15.74 12.32
CA GLY A 134 -1.63 16.64 13.07
C GLY A 134 -0.72 17.49 12.15
N PRO A 135 -0.30 18.70 12.58
CA PRO A 135 0.49 19.62 11.76
C PRO A 135 1.74 19.01 11.13
N VAL A 136 2.48 18.19 11.87
CA VAL A 136 3.69 17.51 11.36
C VAL A 136 3.40 16.65 10.14
N PHE A 137 2.31 15.87 10.16
CA PHE A 137 1.93 15.02 9.03
C PHE A 137 1.47 15.85 7.83
N THR A 138 0.69 16.90 8.06
CA THR A 138 0.28 17.85 7.02
C THR A 138 1.49 18.55 6.41
N SER A 139 2.50 18.93 7.20
CA SER A 139 3.74 19.53 6.70
C SER A 139 4.55 18.58 5.84
N ILE A 140 4.63 17.29 6.19
CA ILE A 140 5.28 16.27 5.33
C ILE A 140 4.53 16.14 4.01
N SER A 141 3.19 16.11 4.06
CA SER A 141 2.35 16.06 2.86
C SER A 141 2.57 17.29 1.98
N ALA A 142 2.64 18.48 2.58
CA ALA A 142 2.93 19.74 1.90
C ALA A 142 4.32 19.75 1.27
N ALA A 143 5.35 19.29 1.99
CA ALA A 143 6.70 19.19 1.46
C ALA A 143 6.77 18.25 0.25
N GLY A 144 6.09 17.11 0.31
CA GLY A 144 5.97 16.19 -0.83
C GLY A 144 5.29 16.83 -2.04
N MET A 145 4.21 17.58 -1.82
CA MET A 145 3.51 18.27 -2.90
C MET A 145 4.29 19.47 -3.46
N GLY A 146 5.05 20.17 -2.63
CA GLY A 146 5.96 21.23 -3.08
C GLY A 146 7.09 20.69 -3.95
N ALA A 147 7.55 19.45 -3.71
CA ALA A 147 8.60 18.81 -4.52
C ALA A 147 8.10 18.26 -5.86
N CYS A 148 6.81 17.91 -5.98
CA CYS A 148 6.26 17.19 -7.13
C CYS A 148 5.24 17.98 -7.97
N GLY A 149 4.75 19.13 -7.50
CA GLY A 149 3.78 19.98 -8.22
C GLY A 149 2.32 19.58 -8.09
#